data_AF-A0A1H4QWQ1-F1
#
_entry.id   AF-A0A1H4QWQ1-F1
#
_cell.length_a   1.000
_cell.length_b   1.000
_cell.length_c   1.000
_cell.angle_alpha   90.00
_cell.angle_beta   90.00
_cell.angle_gamma   90.00
#
_symmetry.space_group_name_H-M   'P 1'
#
loop_
_entity.id
_entity.type
_entity.pdbx_description
1 polymer ?
#
loop_
_entity_poly.entity_id
_entity_poly.type
_entity_poly.pdbx_seq_one_letter_code
_entity_poly.pdbx_strand_id
1 'polypeptide(L)'
;MDTYTRAMLRFVQEWHPYGGCDDQIMPEFGITETTFYQRVLAILEHRRHLQLDDSERLALRSFCITKLHERGPTYRTGFSDTGAQAEVKSVRPGNADGLGPTTDNTRIR
;
A
#
# COMPACT_ATOMS: atom_id res chain seq x y z
N MET A 1 -8.20 6.74 20.44
CA MET A 1 -8.76 6.52 19.10
C MET A 1 -9.58 7.75 18.75
N ASP A 2 -9.22 8.41 17.67
CA ASP A 2 -9.79 9.71 17.25
C ASP A 2 -11.21 9.54 16.69
N THR A 3 -12.03 10.59 16.76
CA THR A 3 -13.42 10.57 16.29
C THR A 3 -13.52 10.21 14.81
N TYR A 4 -12.60 10.72 14.00
CA TYR A 4 -12.53 10.44 12.56
C TYR A 4 -12.22 8.96 12.27
N THR A 5 -11.22 8.41 12.97
CA THR A 5 -10.83 6.99 12.92
C THR A 5 -12.01 6.08 13.31
N ARG A 6 -12.80 6.47 14.32
CA ARG A 6 -13.98 5.73 14.75
C ARG A 6 -15.12 5.80 13.73
N ALA A 7 -15.32 6.95 13.08
CA ALA A 7 -16.30 7.10 12.02
C ALA A 7 -15.97 6.22 10.82
N MET A 8 -14.68 6.13 10.42
CA MET A 8 -14.24 5.22 9.36
C MET A 8 -14.57 3.77 9.65
N LEU A 9 -14.32 3.28 10.87
CA LEU A 9 -14.65 1.91 11.23
C LEU A 9 -16.15 1.65 11.25
N ARG A 10 -16.94 2.56 11.84
CA ARG A 10 -18.39 2.41 11.87
C ARG A 10 -18.96 2.32 10.46
N PHE A 11 -18.48 3.16 9.55
CA PHE A 11 -18.88 3.12 8.16
C PHE A 11 -18.60 1.74 7.54
N VAL A 12 -17.38 1.19 7.69
CA VAL A 12 -17.11 -0.15 7.14
C VAL A 12 -17.96 -1.22 7.82
N GLN A 13 -18.15 -1.17 9.13
CA GLN A 13 -19.01 -2.13 9.85
C GLN A 13 -20.44 -2.13 9.33
N GLU A 14 -21.01 -0.95 9.10
CA GLU A 14 -22.38 -0.78 8.61
C GLU A 14 -22.54 -1.28 7.18
N TRP A 15 -21.54 -1.02 6.32
CA TRP A 15 -21.64 -1.29 4.88
C TRP A 15 -21.02 -2.61 4.43
N HIS A 16 -20.19 -3.27 5.24
CA HIS A 16 -19.59 -4.58 4.87
C HIS A 16 -20.61 -5.68 4.54
N PRO A 17 -21.79 -5.81 5.20
CA PRO A 17 -22.74 -6.88 4.90
C PRO A 17 -23.41 -6.71 3.54
N TYR A 18 -23.43 -5.47 3.03
CA TYR A 18 -24.06 -5.09 1.76
C TYR A 18 -23.05 -5.04 0.61
N GLY A 19 -21.79 -5.39 0.85
CA GLY A 19 -20.73 -5.34 -0.16
C GLY A 19 -20.05 -3.97 -0.31
N GLY A 20 -20.29 -3.02 0.60
CA GLY A 20 -19.64 -1.70 0.63
C GLY A 20 -20.53 -0.55 0.18
N CYS A 21 -20.05 0.68 0.38
CA CYS A 21 -20.72 1.91 -0.04
C CYS A 21 -19.67 2.93 -0.53
N ASP A 22 -18.99 2.54 -1.59
CA ASP A 22 -17.79 3.22 -2.06
C ASP A 22 -18.06 4.66 -2.52
N ASP A 23 -19.18 4.89 -3.21
CA ASP A 23 -19.59 6.20 -3.72
C ASP A 23 -19.84 7.24 -2.60
N GLN A 24 -20.11 6.78 -1.38
CA GLN A 24 -20.32 7.65 -0.21
C GLN A 24 -19.02 7.97 0.53
N ILE A 25 -17.92 7.28 0.24
CA ILE A 25 -16.65 7.52 0.93
C ILE A 25 -16.08 8.91 0.63
N MET A 26 -16.10 9.31 -0.64
CA MET A 26 -15.63 10.63 -1.07
C MET A 26 -16.45 11.79 -0.46
N PRO A 27 -17.79 11.83 -0.56
CA PRO A 27 -18.58 12.92 0.03
C PRO A 27 -18.52 12.95 1.56
N GLU A 28 -18.41 11.79 2.23
CA GLU A 28 -18.44 11.72 3.70
C GLU A 28 -17.06 12.01 4.33
N PHE A 29 -15.98 11.46 3.75
CA PHE A 29 -14.63 11.51 4.35
C PHE A 29 -13.65 12.41 3.61
N GLY A 30 -14.00 12.91 2.41
CA GLY A 30 -13.16 13.77 1.59
C GLY A 30 -11.88 13.07 1.06
N ILE A 31 -11.88 11.75 0.99
CA ILE A 31 -10.75 10.94 0.52
C ILE A 31 -11.21 9.89 -0.49
N THR A 32 -10.28 9.40 -1.31
CA THR A 32 -10.56 8.31 -2.27
C THR A 32 -10.85 7.01 -1.53
N GLU A 33 -11.60 6.10 -2.15
CA GLU A 33 -11.91 4.81 -1.51
C GLU A 33 -10.64 3.99 -1.25
N THR A 34 -9.65 4.06 -2.15
CA THR A 34 -8.35 3.41 -1.96
C THR A 34 -7.65 3.90 -0.69
N THR A 35 -7.57 5.22 -0.49
CA THR A 35 -6.96 5.79 0.72
C THR A 35 -7.77 5.45 1.97
N PHE A 36 -9.10 5.41 1.86
CA PHE A 36 -9.98 5.03 2.95
C PHE A 36 -9.73 3.58 3.40
N TYR A 37 -9.75 2.62 2.48
CA TYR A 37 -9.54 1.20 2.80
C TYR A 37 -8.13 0.93 3.34
N GLN A 38 -7.10 1.63 2.83
CA GLN A 38 -5.74 1.55 3.38
C GLN A 38 -5.66 2.05 4.82
N ARG A 39 -6.33 3.17 5.13
CA ARG A 39 -6.40 3.72 6.49
C ARG A 39 -7.13 2.77 7.44
N VAL A 40 -8.26 2.21 7.01
CA VAL A 40 -9.00 1.22 7.81
C VAL A 40 -8.15 -0.02 8.11
N LEU A 41 -7.40 -0.54 7.12
CA LEU A 41 -6.47 -1.65 7.35
C LEU A 41 -5.40 -1.32 8.38
N ALA A 42 -4.78 -0.14 8.28
CA ALA A 42 -3.81 0.30 9.27
C ALA A 42 -4.43 0.37 10.68
N ILE A 43 -5.67 0.84 10.81
CA ILE A 43 -6.39 0.85 12.08
C ILE A 43 -6.60 -0.57 12.62
N LEU A 44 -7.08 -1.49 11.76
CA LEU A 44 -7.33 -2.90 12.11
C LEU A 44 -6.06 -3.68 12.52
N GLU A 45 -4.88 -3.21 12.12
CA GLU A 45 -3.59 -3.76 12.56
C GLU A 45 -3.20 -3.32 13.98
N HIS A 46 -3.64 -2.14 14.41
CA HIS A 46 -3.34 -1.59 15.73
C HIS A 46 -4.35 -2.09 16.78
N ARG A 47 -4.30 -3.39 17.11
CA ARG A 47 -5.23 -4.09 18.03
C ARG A 47 -5.48 -3.38 19.36
N ARG A 48 -4.49 -2.65 19.89
CA ARG A 48 -4.57 -2.01 21.23
C ARG A 48 -5.65 -0.94 21.35
N HIS A 49 -6.17 -0.43 20.25
CA HIS A 49 -7.16 0.65 20.25
C HIS A 49 -8.56 0.24 19.81
N LEU A 50 -8.74 -1.05 19.49
CA LEU A 50 -9.98 -1.59 18.95
C LEU A 50 -10.67 -2.46 20.00
N GLN A 51 -11.87 -2.04 20.41
CA GLN A 51 -12.82 -2.92 21.11
C GLN A 51 -13.61 -3.73 20.08
N LEU A 52 -12.89 -4.47 19.22
CA LEU A 52 -13.48 -5.34 18.21
C LEU A 52 -13.14 -6.79 18.53
N ASP A 53 -14.09 -7.68 18.30
CA ASP A 53 -13.85 -9.11 18.39
C ASP A 53 -12.90 -9.55 17.27
N ASP A 54 -12.08 -10.58 17.53
CA ASP A 54 -11.09 -11.06 16.56
C ASP A 54 -11.74 -11.57 15.26
N SER A 55 -12.95 -12.14 15.35
CA SER A 55 -13.74 -12.57 14.19
C SER A 55 -14.19 -11.38 13.33
N GLU A 56 -14.72 -10.34 13.96
CA GLU A 56 -15.18 -9.14 13.25
C GLU A 56 -14.01 -8.40 12.60
N ARG A 57 -12.90 -8.27 13.33
CA ARG A 57 -11.67 -7.68 12.82
C ARG A 57 -11.14 -8.43 11.60
N LEU A 58 -11.19 -9.77 11.61
CA LEU A 58 -10.77 -10.59 10.47
C LEU A 58 -11.71 -10.41 9.27
N ALA A 59 -13.02 -10.36 9.50
CA ALA A 59 -14.02 -10.12 8.45
C ALA A 59 -13.81 -8.75 7.78
N LEU A 60 -13.67 -7.69 8.57
CA LEU A 60 -13.41 -6.34 8.06
C LEU A 60 -12.08 -6.25 7.32
N ARG A 61 -11.03 -6.92 7.82
CA ARG A 61 -9.72 -6.97 7.15
C ARG A 61 -9.82 -7.62 5.78
N SER A 62 -10.45 -8.80 5.71
CA SER A 62 -10.64 -9.53 4.45
C SER A 62 -11.46 -8.70 3.46
N PHE A 63 -12.54 -8.05 3.92
CA PHE A 63 -13.36 -7.16 3.11
C PHE A 63 -12.54 -6.00 2.50
N CYS A 64 -11.74 -5.31 3.32
CA CYS A 64 -10.91 -4.19 2.84
C CYS A 64 -9.86 -4.65 1.82
N ILE A 65 -9.25 -5.82 2.03
CA ILE A 65 -8.27 -6.39 1.07
C ILE A 65 -8.95 -6.72 -0.25
N THR A 66 -10.13 -7.36 -0.22
CA THR A 66 -10.91 -7.66 -1.43
C THR A 66 -11.23 -6.38 -2.19
N LYS A 67 -11.69 -5.33 -1.50
CA LYS A 67 -12.00 -4.03 -2.13
C LYS A 67 -10.79 -3.37 -2.80
N LEU A 68 -9.63 -3.42 -2.15
CA LEU A 68 -8.39 -2.91 -2.73
C LEU A 68 -7.95 -3.74 -3.95
N HIS A 69 -8.22 -5.04 -3.96
CA HIS A 69 -7.87 -5.91 -5.06
C HIS A 69 -8.83 -5.78 -6.26
N GLU A 70 -10.13 -5.59 -6.01
CA GLU A 70 -11.14 -5.27 -7.04
C GLU A 70 -10.80 -3.98 -7.78
N ARG A 71 -10.21 -3.02 -7.07
CA ARG A 71 -9.84 -1.72 -7.62
C ARG A 71 -8.50 -1.72 -8.35
N GLY A 72 -7.64 -2.70 -8.05
CA GLY A 72 -6.38 -2.95 -8.73
C GLY A 72 -5.43 -1.74 -8.78
N PRO A 73 -4.23 -1.88 -9.34
CA PRO A 73 -3.36 -0.75 -9.56
C PRO A 73 -3.85 0.03 -10.78
N THR A 74 -4.78 0.97 -10.61
CA THR A 74 -4.93 2.05 -11.59
C THR A 74 -3.78 3.04 -11.42
N TYR A 75 -2.55 2.60 -11.69
CA TYR A 75 -1.52 3.56 -12.09
C TYR A 75 -1.46 3.55 -13.62
N ARG A 76 -1.49 4.75 -14.20
CA ARG A 76 -1.42 5.06 -15.63
C ARG A 76 -2.66 4.66 -16.46
N THR A 77 -3.61 5.58 -16.56
CA THR A 77 -3.84 6.31 -17.82
C THR A 77 -4.67 7.57 -17.51
N GLY A 78 -4.04 8.76 -17.58
CA GLY A 78 -4.76 9.93 -18.09
C GLY A 78 -5.21 11.05 -17.14
N PHE A 79 -4.51 11.38 -16.05
CA PHE A 79 -4.60 12.75 -15.52
C PHE A 79 -3.19 13.33 -15.33
N SER A 80 -2.76 14.11 -16.32
CA SER A 80 -1.57 14.93 -16.24
C SER A 80 -1.80 15.99 -15.18
N ASP A 81 -1.06 15.94 -14.08
CA ASP A 81 -0.74 17.15 -13.34
C ASP A 81 0.77 17.24 -13.16
N THR A 82 1.27 18.41 -13.51
CA THR A 82 2.67 18.74 -13.68
C THR A 82 3.26 19.09 -12.32
N GLY A 83 4.28 18.36 -11.86
CA GLY A 83 5.11 18.88 -10.76
C GLY A 83 5.89 17.87 -9.94
N ALA A 84 7.21 18.00 -10.02
CA ALA A 84 8.21 17.70 -8.99
C ALA A 84 8.69 16.24 -8.76
N GLN A 85 9.86 15.98 -9.37
CA GLN A 85 11.06 15.30 -8.86
C GLN A 85 10.95 14.01 -8.03
N ALA A 86 11.48 12.94 -8.62
CA ALA A 86 12.39 12.04 -7.89
C ALA A 86 13.52 11.60 -8.84
N GLU A 87 14.66 12.26 -8.74
CA GLU A 87 15.92 11.85 -9.37
C GLU A 87 16.42 10.58 -8.67
N VAL A 88 16.18 9.42 -9.28
CA VAL A 88 16.80 8.16 -8.86
C VAL A 88 18.15 8.02 -9.57
N LYS A 89 19.22 8.35 -8.85
CA LYS A 89 20.60 8.02 -9.26
C LYS A 89 20.75 6.51 -9.33
N SER A 90 20.65 5.98 -10.55
CA SER A 90 20.96 4.60 -10.91
C SER A 90 22.48 4.43 -10.96
N VAL A 91 23.06 3.90 -9.87
CA VAL A 91 24.44 3.39 -9.87
C VAL A 91 24.41 1.97 -10.43
N ARG A 92 25.09 1.80 -11.56
CA ARG A 92 25.31 0.52 -12.25
C ARG A 92 26.23 -0.39 -11.44
N PRO A 93 26.08 -1.72 -11.51
CA PRO A 93 27.21 -2.62 -11.49
C PRO A 93 27.56 -3.04 -12.92
N GLY A 94 28.81 -2.80 -13.29
CA GLY A 94 29.39 -3.10 -14.59
C GLY A 94 29.46 -4.60 -14.88
N ASN A 95 29.15 -4.89 -16.13
CA ASN A 95 29.53 -6.05 -16.92
C ASN A 95 31.01 -6.43 -16.75
N ALA A 96 31.25 -7.69 -16.38
CA ALA A 96 32.56 -8.33 -16.45
C ALA A 96 32.64 -9.14 -17.75
N ASP A 97 33.17 -8.51 -18.79
CA ASP A 97 33.57 -9.15 -20.04
C ASP A 97 35.07 -9.50 -19.97
N GLY A 98 35.37 -10.79 -20.17
CA GLY A 98 36.36 -11.23 -21.15
C GLY A 98 37.86 -11.21 -20.81
N LEU A 99 38.44 -12.41 -20.96
CA LEU A 99 39.79 -12.73 -21.44
C LEU A 99 41.01 -12.48 -20.52
N GLY A 100 41.72 -13.59 -20.20
CA GLY A 100 43.16 -13.59 -19.88
C GLY A 100 44.02 -13.38 -21.13
N PRO A 101 45.30 -13.84 -21.20
CA PRO A 101 46.15 -14.52 -20.21
C PRO A 101 47.48 -13.74 -19.98
N THR A 102 48.56 -14.45 -19.62
CA THR A 102 49.97 -14.02 -19.52
C THR A 102 50.39 -13.38 -18.19
N THR A 103 51.52 -13.68 -17.55
CA THR A 103 52.60 -14.70 -17.60
C THR A 103 53.52 -14.27 -16.43
N ASP A 104 54.11 -15.24 -15.72
CA ASP A 104 55.43 -15.19 -15.06
C ASP A 104 55.83 -13.97 -14.19
N ASN A 105 56.17 -14.22 -12.93
CA ASN A 105 57.56 -14.30 -12.45
C ASN A 105 57.72 -13.90 -10.97
N THR A 106 58.57 -14.66 -10.27
CA THR A 106 59.48 -14.19 -9.19
C THR A 106 58.93 -13.92 -7.77
N ARG A 107 59.14 -14.95 -6.91
CA ARG A 107 60.13 -14.99 -5.78
C ARG A 107 59.76 -14.40 -4.39
N ILE A 108 60.30 -15.12 -3.38
CA ILE A 108 60.60 -14.73 -1.97
C ILE A 108 59.39 -14.92 -1.02
N ARG A 109 59.40 -15.71 0.06
CA ARG A 109 60.43 -16.25 0.96
C ARG A 109 59.97 -17.56 1.59
#